data_AF-A0A1G3A005-F1
#
_entry.id   AF-A0A1G3A005-F1
#
_cell.length_a   1.000
_cell.length_b   1.000
_cell.length_c   1.000
_cell.angle_alpha   90.00
_cell.angle_beta   90.00
_cell.angle_gamma   90.00
#
_symmetry.space_group_name_H-M   'P 1'
#
loop_
_entity.id
_entity.type
_entity.pdbx_description
1 polymer ?
#
loop_
_entity_poly.entity_id
_entity_poly.type
_entity_poly.pdbx_seq_one_letter_code
_entity_poly.pdbx_strand_id
1 'polypeptide(L)'
;MAGAWYYESTKETAAGISMTKPTHRMILTTSIGALLALVGPLVEAGTLVDQARQAMAKAGRYWATQVASHGGYVWEYSTDLVTRRRGESGDLPPSTCWVQPPGTPAVGQALLGAYEATGMQLYLDAAVAAAHCLAWGQLQSGGWTYHIEFDRQRNRYRYHHLDPQTTPGYDRLDNTSTFDDDTTQSVTRFLMAVDQYVDDPRIDAALDRAFACFLAAQYRGGVWDGAWPQQYPLPATGYGRLPTYNDNTMSDCVRTMLAAYQQYGQRDHLDAVQRCLEFYLRSQLPAPQAGWAQQYDKEPAPRATAATAAVEAAASAAPGPTDETLKPAPARKFEPAAVTAGESSGNLQLLMDMYVEFGDPRYLDAVGRAIDWYRRARIGGTPEHGIWARFYELGTNRPLYFTRTYQLVYTDDDLPVHYSFQGNFGVDEQIRRYEEIRERGRE
;
A
#
# COMPACT_ATOMS: atom_id res chain seq x y z
N MET A 1 15.59 13.21 10.13
CA MET A 1 14.18 13.55 10.41
C MET A 1 13.34 12.75 9.44
N ALA A 2 13.08 11.50 9.78
CA ALA A 2 12.29 10.55 9.01
C ALA A 2 11.53 9.68 10.03
N GLY A 3 10.24 9.46 9.82
CA GLY A 3 9.38 8.67 10.70
C GLY A 3 8.27 9.48 11.36
N ALA A 4 7.21 9.77 10.61
CA ALA A 4 5.87 10.04 11.13
C ALA A 4 4.87 10.11 9.96
N TRP A 5 4.53 8.96 9.37
CA TRP A 5 3.34 8.83 8.53
C TRP A 5 2.54 7.63 9.01
N TYR A 6 1.90 7.75 10.16
CA TYR A 6 0.76 6.92 10.53
C TYR A 6 -0.09 7.67 11.55
N TYR A 7 -1.33 7.99 11.16
CA TYR A 7 -2.45 8.38 12.01
C TYR A 7 -2.29 9.67 12.85
N GLU A 8 -2.67 10.82 12.28
CA GLU A 8 -2.82 12.06 13.06
C GLU A 8 -4.23 12.16 13.66
N SER A 9 -4.31 12.12 14.99
CA SER A 9 -5.44 12.67 15.74
C SER A 9 -5.01 13.96 16.43
N THR A 10 -5.91 14.94 16.37
CA THR A 10 -5.75 16.35 16.66
C THR A 10 -5.12 16.66 18.03
N LYS A 11 -4.11 17.54 18.05
CA LYS A 11 -3.74 18.31 19.25
C LYS A 11 -3.51 19.78 18.92
N GLU A 12 -4.35 20.61 19.54
CA GLU A 12 -4.24 22.07 19.54
C GLU A 12 -2.98 22.54 20.27
N THR A 13 -2.27 23.47 19.62
CA THR A 13 -1.17 24.29 20.15
C THR A 13 -1.68 25.44 21.01
N ALA A 14 -0.95 25.76 22.08
CA ALA A 14 -0.95 27.11 22.66
C ALA A 14 0.48 27.55 23.02
N ALA A 15 0.78 28.78 22.62
CA ALA A 15 2.08 29.41 22.44
C ALA A 15 2.74 29.94 23.74
N GLY A 16 4.04 30.26 23.63
CA GLY A 16 4.87 30.81 24.70
C GLY A 16 4.71 32.31 24.95
N ILE A 17 5.26 32.77 26.09
CA ILE A 17 5.50 34.17 26.42
C ILE A 17 6.84 34.29 27.17
N SER A 18 7.61 35.33 26.83
CA SER A 18 8.89 35.72 27.42
C SER A 18 8.79 37.04 28.21
N MET A 19 9.65 37.16 29.23
CA MET A 19 10.16 38.34 29.96
C MET A 19 9.27 39.11 30.97
N THR A 20 9.66 39.10 32.25
CA THR A 20 10.23 40.22 33.05
C THR A 20 10.06 40.00 34.57
N LYS A 21 11.03 40.44 35.37
CA LYS A 21 11.00 40.36 36.86
C LYS A 21 10.16 41.50 37.46
N PRO A 22 9.39 41.21 38.52
CA PRO A 22 9.22 42.17 39.60
C PRO A 22 9.55 41.56 40.97
N THR A 23 10.29 42.33 41.76
CA THR A 23 10.51 42.14 43.19
C THR A 23 9.27 42.53 43.98
N HIS A 24 8.58 41.60 44.64
CA HIS A 24 7.77 41.87 45.83
C HIS A 24 7.66 40.62 46.71
N ARG A 25 7.95 40.79 48.01
CA ARG A 25 7.65 39.82 49.07
C ARG A 25 6.14 39.64 49.15
N MET A 26 5.65 38.42 48.91
CA MET A 26 4.26 38.04 49.14
C MET A 26 4.25 36.75 49.97
N ILE A 27 3.47 36.79 51.04
CA ILE A 27 3.36 35.75 52.06
C ILE A 27 2.74 34.50 51.44
N LEU A 28 3.47 33.39 51.50
CA LEU A 28 3.06 32.08 50.99
C LEU A 28 2.13 31.40 52.01
N THR A 29 0.83 31.70 51.96
CA THR A 29 -0.20 30.77 52.44
C THR A 29 -0.79 30.06 51.24
N THR A 30 -0.06 29.07 50.71
CA THR A 30 -0.57 28.20 49.65
C THR A 30 -1.39 27.08 50.28
N SER A 31 -2.67 27.13 49.99
CA SER A 31 -3.72 26.22 50.41
C SER A 31 -3.41 24.76 50.05
N ILE A 32 -3.33 23.89 51.06
CA ILE A 32 -3.26 22.42 50.92
C ILE A 32 -4.43 21.88 50.05
N GLY A 33 -5.56 22.60 49.99
CA GLY A 33 -6.71 22.23 49.17
C GLY A 33 -6.50 22.29 47.64
N ALA A 34 -5.57 23.12 47.13
CA ALA A 34 -5.29 23.18 45.69
C ALA A 34 -4.39 22.01 45.22
N LEU A 35 -3.54 21.46 46.10
CA LEU A 35 -2.79 20.24 45.81
C LEU A 35 -3.71 19.02 45.75
N LEU A 36 -4.63 18.86 46.71
CA LEU A 36 -5.55 17.72 46.77
C LEU A 36 -6.53 17.63 45.57
N ALA A 37 -6.94 18.78 45.01
CA ALA A 37 -7.81 18.82 43.82
C ALA A 37 -7.10 18.38 42.53
N LEU A 38 -5.77 18.45 42.48
CA LEU A 38 -4.96 17.92 41.37
C LEU A 38 -4.60 16.44 41.58
N VAL A 39 -4.56 15.94 42.83
CA VAL A 39 -4.28 14.52 43.12
C VAL A 39 -5.41 13.60 42.65
N GLY A 40 -6.68 14.00 42.81
CA GLY A 40 -7.84 13.18 42.39
C GLY A 40 -7.83 12.80 40.90
N PRO A 41 -7.77 13.79 39.98
CA PRO A 41 -7.69 13.54 38.53
C PRO A 41 -6.41 12.80 38.11
N LEU A 42 -5.27 13.03 38.78
CA LEU A 42 -4.03 12.28 38.51
C LEU A 42 -4.13 10.81 38.97
N VAL A 43 -4.81 10.54 40.09
CA VAL A 43 -5.04 9.17 40.56
C VAL A 43 -6.04 8.45 39.66
N GLU A 44 -7.14 9.09 39.24
CA GLU A 44 -8.10 8.50 38.30
C GLU A 44 -7.46 8.25 36.92
N ALA A 45 -6.70 9.20 36.38
CA ALA A 45 -5.95 9.03 35.14
C ALA A 45 -4.91 7.89 35.25
N GLY A 46 -4.21 7.80 36.39
CA GLY A 46 -3.32 6.67 36.69
C GLY A 46 -4.05 5.33 36.68
N THR A 47 -5.26 5.28 37.26
CA THR A 47 -6.07 4.04 37.24
C THR A 47 -6.57 3.67 35.84
N LEU A 48 -6.93 4.64 34.99
CA LEU A 48 -7.35 4.37 33.61
C LEU A 48 -6.18 3.88 32.73
N VAL A 49 -4.99 4.47 32.88
CA VAL A 49 -3.79 4.01 32.17
C VAL A 49 -3.44 2.58 32.58
N ASP A 50 -3.50 2.26 33.86
CA ASP A 50 -3.24 0.90 34.35
C ASP A 50 -4.29 -0.11 33.87
N GLN A 51 -5.58 0.27 33.91
CA GLN A 51 -6.67 -0.55 33.36
C GLN A 51 -6.49 -0.79 31.86
N ALA A 52 -6.16 0.25 31.09
CA ALA A 52 -5.87 0.13 29.67
C ALA A 52 -4.69 -0.82 29.43
N ARG A 53 -3.58 -0.66 30.15
CA ARG A 53 -2.41 -1.55 30.06
C ARG A 53 -2.76 -3.00 30.39
N GLN A 54 -3.55 -3.25 31.43
CA GLN A 54 -3.99 -4.59 31.79
C GLN A 54 -4.92 -5.22 30.74
N ALA A 55 -5.87 -4.44 30.23
CA ALA A 55 -6.80 -4.88 29.18
C ALA A 55 -6.04 -5.20 27.87
N MET A 56 -5.13 -4.30 27.47
CA MET A 56 -4.23 -4.52 26.34
C MET A 56 -3.42 -5.79 26.58
N ALA A 57 -2.77 -5.97 27.75
CA ALA A 57 -1.93 -7.12 28.03
C ALA A 57 -2.70 -8.44 27.97
N LYS A 58 -3.95 -8.43 28.45
CA LYS A 58 -4.87 -9.57 28.34
C LYS A 58 -5.17 -9.89 26.87
N ALA A 59 -5.50 -8.88 26.06
CA ALA A 59 -5.77 -9.06 24.63
C ALA A 59 -4.52 -9.54 23.88
N GLY A 60 -3.36 -8.91 24.10
CA GLY A 60 -2.08 -9.27 23.50
C GLY A 60 -1.69 -10.71 23.81
N ARG A 61 -1.83 -11.14 25.06
CA ARG A 61 -1.55 -12.53 25.46
C ARG A 61 -2.50 -13.51 24.79
N TYR A 62 -3.78 -13.17 24.67
CA TYR A 62 -4.74 -14.01 23.96
C TYR A 62 -4.37 -14.13 22.47
N TRP A 63 -4.05 -13.03 21.80
CA TRP A 63 -3.63 -13.04 20.40
C TRP A 63 -2.32 -13.79 20.17
N ALA A 64 -1.33 -13.60 21.04
CA ALA A 64 -0.03 -14.24 20.93
C ALA A 64 -0.06 -15.76 21.22
N THR A 65 -1.03 -16.25 22.00
CA THR A 65 -1.02 -17.65 22.49
C THR A 65 -2.21 -18.50 22.08
N GLN A 66 -3.38 -17.90 21.81
CA GLN A 66 -4.61 -18.62 21.47
C GLN A 66 -4.99 -18.43 20.00
N VAL A 67 -4.85 -17.21 19.47
CA VAL A 67 -5.23 -16.88 18.09
C VAL A 67 -4.13 -17.22 17.10
N ALA A 68 -2.88 -16.95 17.47
CA ALA A 68 -1.72 -17.22 16.63
C ALA A 68 -1.61 -18.72 16.30
N SER A 69 -1.27 -19.01 15.04
CA SER A 69 -0.85 -20.34 14.61
C SER A 69 0.49 -20.21 13.90
N HIS A 70 1.53 -20.92 14.36
CA HIS A 70 2.90 -20.78 13.85
C HIS A 70 3.42 -19.32 13.91
N GLY A 71 2.89 -18.50 14.82
CA GLY A 71 3.16 -17.05 14.88
C GLY A 71 2.35 -16.19 13.90
N GLY A 72 1.62 -16.80 12.96
CA GLY A 72 0.80 -16.09 11.98
C GLY A 72 -0.70 -16.04 12.30
N TYR A 73 -1.40 -15.27 11.46
CA TYR A 73 -2.80 -14.93 11.63
C TYR A 73 -3.59 -15.08 10.31
N VAL A 74 -4.91 -15.01 10.39
CA VAL A 74 -5.80 -14.91 9.22
C VAL A 74 -6.69 -13.67 9.32
N TRP A 75 -7.52 -13.44 8.31
CA TRP A 75 -8.38 -12.26 8.21
C TRP A 75 -9.52 -12.28 9.23
N GLU A 76 -10.33 -13.34 9.27
CA GLU A 76 -11.53 -13.42 10.12
C GLU A 76 -11.48 -14.64 11.04
N TYR A 77 -11.92 -14.44 12.28
CA TYR A 77 -12.07 -15.50 13.28
C TYR A 77 -13.47 -15.50 13.88
N SER A 78 -14.02 -16.69 14.13
CA SER A 78 -15.11 -16.84 15.09
C SER A 78 -14.58 -16.69 16.52
N THR A 79 -15.45 -16.32 17.46
CA THR A 79 -15.07 -16.13 18.87
C THR A 79 -14.58 -17.41 19.55
N ASP A 80 -14.93 -18.59 19.02
CA ASP A 80 -14.43 -19.89 19.50
C ASP A 80 -13.13 -20.33 18.80
N LEU A 81 -12.64 -19.57 17.82
CA LEU A 81 -11.46 -19.83 16.96
C LEU A 81 -11.52 -21.11 16.12
N VAL A 82 -12.56 -21.93 16.26
CA VAL A 82 -12.69 -23.23 15.61
C VAL A 82 -13.76 -23.20 14.51
N THR A 83 -14.86 -22.48 14.72
CA THR A 83 -15.97 -22.44 13.76
C THR A 83 -15.60 -21.69 12.48
N ARG A 84 -14.79 -20.63 12.58
CA ARG A 84 -14.28 -19.85 11.45
C ARG A 84 -12.86 -19.39 11.69
N ARG A 85 -12.06 -19.58 10.66
CA ARG A 85 -10.70 -19.06 10.52
C ARG A 85 -10.48 -18.83 9.04
N ARG A 86 -10.69 -17.62 8.54
CA ARG A 86 -10.86 -17.37 7.08
C ARG A 86 -9.80 -16.47 6.49
N GLY A 87 -9.44 -16.78 5.26
CA GLY A 87 -8.91 -15.81 4.30
C GLY A 87 -9.99 -15.46 3.26
N GLU A 88 -9.62 -14.74 2.22
CA GLU A 88 -10.56 -14.38 1.15
C GLU A 88 -11.22 -15.62 0.50
N SER A 89 -10.47 -16.73 0.42
CA SER A 89 -10.93 -17.98 -0.19
C SER A 89 -11.81 -18.87 0.71
N GLY A 90 -12.17 -18.40 1.91
CA GLY A 90 -13.02 -19.14 2.86
C GLY A 90 -12.27 -19.71 4.06
N ASP A 91 -12.84 -20.74 4.68
CA ASP A 91 -12.32 -21.36 5.92
C ASP A 91 -11.00 -22.11 5.69
N LEU A 92 -10.03 -21.88 6.57
CA LEU A 92 -8.64 -22.33 6.49
C LEU A 92 -8.26 -23.16 7.73
N PRO A 93 -7.53 -24.27 7.57
CA PRO A 93 -7.09 -25.08 8.70
C PRO A 93 -5.98 -24.39 9.49
N PRO A 94 -5.70 -24.83 10.73
CA PRO A 94 -4.68 -24.22 11.58
C PRO A 94 -3.29 -24.12 10.94
N SER A 95 -2.95 -24.99 9.99
CA SER A 95 -1.66 -24.98 9.30
C SER A 95 -1.51 -23.88 8.23
N THR A 96 -2.53 -23.08 7.93
CA THR A 96 -2.45 -22.04 6.89
C THR A 96 -2.50 -20.63 7.49
N CYS A 97 -1.53 -19.75 7.29
CA CYS A 97 -1.62 -18.33 7.70
C CYS A 97 -1.87 -17.42 6.50
N TRP A 98 -2.55 -16.29 6.68
CA TRP A 98 -2.87 -15.33 5.63
C TRP A 98 -1.82 -14.21 5.59
N VAL A 99 -1.43 -13.80 4.39
CA VAL A 99 -0.39 -12.78 4.15
C VAL A 99 -1.01 -11.49 3.65
N GLN A 100 -1.92 -11.58 2.67
CA GLN A 100 -2.65 -10.43 2.12
C GLN A 100 -3.28 -9.61 3.26
N PRO A 101 -3.02 -8.30 3.35
CA PRO A 101 -3.68 -7.43 4.30
C PRO A 101 -5.22 -7.42 4.15
N PRO A 102 -5.99 -7.41 5.25
CA PRO A 102 -5.53 -7.56 6.63
C PRO A 102 -5.23 -9.04 6.95
N GLY A 103 -3.95 -9.35 7.17
CA GLY A 103 -3.46 -10.69 7.49
C GLY A 103 -2.34 -10.62 8.54
N THR A 104 -1.43 -11.60 8.49
CA THR A 104 -0.29 -11.68 9.40
C THR A 104 0.54 -10.38 9.52
N PRO A 105 0.93 -9.68 8.43
CA PRO A 105 1.71 -8.45 8.58
C PRO A 105 0.93 -7.32 9.27
N ALA A 106 -0.38 -7.21 9.02
CA ALA A 106 -1.22 -6.19 9.65
C ALA A 106 -1.36 -6.42 11.17
N VAL A 107 -1.56 -7.67 11.59
CA VAL A 107 -1.61 -8.03 13.01
C VAL A 107 -0.23 -7.84 13.67
N GLY A 108 0.84 -8.25 12.99
CA GLY A 108 2.20 -8.04 13.44
C GLY A 108 2.51 -6.56 13.68
N GLN A 109 2.11 -5.68 12.74
CA GLN A 109 2.28 -4.24 12.86
C GLN A 109 1.49 -3.67 14.04
N ALA A 110 0.26 -4.15 14.28
CA ALA A 110 -0.54 -3.72 15.43
C ALA A 110 0.10 -4.15 16.76
N LEU A 111 0.70 -5.34 16.82
CA LEU A 111 1.45 -5.80 17.98
C LEU A 111 2.70 -4.95 18.19
N LEU A 112 3.45 -4.64 17.14
CA LEU A 112 4.61 -3.76 17.24
C LEU A 112 4.22 -2.36 17.72
N GLY A 113 3.14 -1.78 17.20
CA GLY A 113 2.60 -0.50 17.68
C GLY A 113 2.16 -0.56 19.16
N ALA A 114 1.64 -1.70 19.62
CA ALA A 114 1.35 -1.91 21.04
C ALA A 114 2.64 -2.00 21.89
N TYR A 115 3.72 -2.58 21.36
CA TYR A 115 5.03 -2.52 22.01
C TYR A 115 5.52 -1.07 22.10
N GLU A 116 5.49 -0.30 21.02
CA GLU A 116 5.91 1.11 21.00
C GLU A 116 5.15 1.95 22.03
N ALA A 117 3.83 1.73 22.15
CA ALA A 117 2.99 2.47 23.09
C ALA A 117 3.20 2.05 24.55
N THR A 118 3.60 0.81 24.83
CA THR A 118 3.57 0.23 26.19
C THR A 118 4.92 -0.15 26.76
N GLY A 119 5.92 -0.44 25.92
CA GLY A 119 7.20 -1.04 26.27
C GLY A 119 7.11 -2.50 26.73
N MET A 120 5.95 -3.17 26.59
CA MET A 120 5.77 -4.53 27.10
C MET A 120 6.37 -5.58 26.15
N GLN A 121 7.38 -6.30 26.61
CA GLN A 121 8.09 -7.33 25.83
C GLN A 121 7.16 -8.38 25.20
N LEU A 122 6.04 -8.70 25.86
CA LEU A 122 4.97 -9.56 25.32
C LEU A 122 4.61 -9.22 23.87
N TYR A 123 4.52 -7.94 23.53
CA TYR A 123 4.14 -7.50 22.20
C TYR A 123 5.27 -7.60 21.19
N LEU A 124 6.50 -7.25 21.60
CA LEU A 124 7.66 -7.39 20.73
C LEU A 124 7.90 -8.87 20.41
N ASP A 125 7.82 -9.76 21.39
CA ASP A 125 7.94 -11.20 21.18
C ASP A 125 6.87 -11.72 20.21
N ALA A 126 5.63 -11.24 20.32
CA ALA A 126 4.54 -11.61 19.42
C ALA A 126 4.72 -11.06 18.00
N ALA A 127 5.19 -9.81 17.86
CA ALA A 127 5.52 -9.22 16.56
C ALA A 127 6.69 -9.96 15.89
N VAL A 128 7.74 -10.31 16.64
CA VAL A 128 8.86 -11.13 16.17
C VAL A 128 8.39 -12.52 15.74
N ALA A 129 7.46 -13.14 16.47
CA ALA A 129 6.88 -14.42 16.05
C ALA A 129 6.11 -14.32 14.72
N ALA A 130 5.38 -13.23 14.49
CA ALA A 130 4.74 -12.95 13.20
C ALA A 130 5.76 -12.72 12.08
N ALA A 131 6.86 -12.00 12.38
CA ALA A 131 7.96 -11.80 11.43
C ALA A 131 8.62 -13.13 11.05
N HIS A 132 8.84 -14.04 12.00
CA HIS A 132 9.38 -15.37 11.72
C HIS A 132 8.42 -16.25 10.91
N CYS A 133 7.12 -16.16 11.17
CA CYS A 133 6.10 -16.84 10.35
C CYS A 133 6.21 -16.41 8.88
N LEU A 134 6.27 -15.09 8.64
CA LEU A 134 6.40 -14.51 7.31
C LEU A 134 7.73 -14.88 6.65
N ALA A 135 8.84 -14.75 7.38
CA ALA A 135 10.17 -15.13 6.88
C ALA A 135 10.22 -16.62 6.48
N TRP A 136 9.61 -17.51 7.28
CA TRP A 136 9.55 -18.95 6.98
C TRP A 136 8.80 -19.24 5.67
N GLY A 137 7.67 -18.56 5.45
CA GLY A 137 6.82 -18.73 4.27
C GLY A 137 7.24 -17.94 3.02
N GLN A 138 8.41 -17.29 3.04
CA GLN A 138 8.91 -16.55 1.89
C GLN A 138 9.24 -17.49 0.73
N LEU A 139 8.84 -17.10 -0.49
CA LEU A 139 9.08 -17.89 -1.70
C LEU A 139 10.54 -17.77 -2.16
N GLN A 140 11.01 -18.72 -2.98
CA GLN A 140 12.33 -18.63 -3.60
C GLN A 140 12.48 -17.46 -4.58
N SER A 141 11.37 -17.00 -5.16
CA SER A 141 11.35 -15.75 -5.94
C SER A 141 11.59 -14.50 -5.08
N GLY A 142 11.53 -14.62 -3.76
CA GLY A 142 11.91 -13.60 -2.79
C GLY A 142 10.75 -12.78 -2.22
N GLY A 143 9.56 -12.83 -2.83
CA GLY A 143 8.34 -12.25 -2.27
C GLY A 143 7.43 -13.30 -1.62
N TRP A 144 6.13 -12.99 -1.57
CA TRP A 144 5.11 -13.83 -0.96
C TRP A 144 3.91 -14.04 -1.88
N THR A 145 3.19 -15.13 -1.63
CA THR A 145 1.82 -15.36 -2.11
C THR A 145 0.83 -15.01 -0.98
N TYR A 146 -0.48 -15.08 -1.23
CA TYR A 146 -1.50 -14.61 -0.28
C TYR A 146 -1.57 -15.41 1.03
N HIS A 147 -0.98 -16.61 1.11
CA HIS A 147 -0.99 -17.43 2.31
C HIS A 147 0.25 -18.32 2.43
N ILE A 148 0.50 -18.78 3.65
CA ILE A 148 1.60 -19.68 4.01
C ILE A 148 0.99 -20.98 4.53
N GLU A 149 1.30 -22.08 3.87
CA GLU A 149 0.95 -23.44 4.26
C GLU A 149 2.11 -24.14 4.98
N PHE A 150 1.88 -24.55 6.23
CA PHE A 150 2.85 -25.26 7.07
C PHE A 150 2.71 -26.79 6.99
N ASP A 151 1.57 -27.32 6.53
CA ASP A 151 1.42 -28.74 6.26
C ASP A 151 2.12 -29.11 4.93
N ARG A 152 3.19 -29.89 5.04
CA ARG A 152 4.00 -30.35 3.88
C ARG A 152 3.18 -31.09 2.83
N GLN A 153 2.12 -31.80 3.21
CA GLN A 153 1.27 -32.52 2.24
C GLN A 153 0.33 -31.59 1.47
N ARG A 154 0.02 -30.42 2.04
CA ARG A 154 -0.85 -29.41 1.45
C ARG A 154 -0.08 -28.29 0.78
N ASN A 155 1.22 -28.16 1.08
CA ASN A 155 2.05 -27.11 0.52
C ASN A 155 2.10 -27.19 -1.02
N ARG A 156 1.85 -26.04 -1.65
CA ARG A 156 1.91 -25.86 -3.10
C ARG A 156 3.02 -24.91 -3.53
N TYR A 157 3.87 -24.46 -2.60
CA TYR A 157 4.78 -23.35 -2.80
C TYR A 157 6.25 -23.73 -2.60
N ARG A 158 7.13 -23.14 -3.42
CA ARG A 158 8.58 -23.24 -3.29
C ARG A 158 9.08 -22.23 -2.27
N TYR A 159 8.98 -22.56 -0.98
CA TYR A 159 9.60 -21.74 0.05
C TYR A 159 11.11 -21.72 -0.08
N HIS A 160 11.73 -20.60 0.32
CA HIS A 160 13.15 -20.33 0.17
C HIS A 160 14.06 -21.39 0.81
N HIS A 161 13.56 -22.12 1.82
CA HIS A 161 14.29 -23.14 2.58
C HIS A 161 14.05 -24.58 2.07
N LEU A 162 13.23 -24.77 1.04
CA LEU A 162 13.03 -26.09 0.43
C LEU A 162 14.18 -26.43 -0.52
N ASP A 163 14.71 -27.64 -0.40
CA ASP A 163 15.77 -28.16 -1.26
C ASP A 163 15.17 -28.91 -2.47
N PRO A 164 15.51 -28.51 -3.71
CA PRO A 164 15.05 -29.18 -4.94
C PRO A 164 15.33 -30.69 -4.97
N GLN A 165 16.44 -31.14 -4.39
CA GLN A 165 16.89 -32.53 -4.50
C GLN A 165 16.12 -33.46 -3.56
N THR A 166 15.62 -32.91 -2.45
CA THR A 166 15.02 -33.70 -1.37
C THR A 166 13.52 -33.46 -1.21
N THR A 167 12.96 -32.43 -1.86
CA THR A 167 11.52 -32.11 -1.80
C THR A 167 10.73 -32.87 -2.88
N PRO A 168 9.82 -33.80 -2.52
CA PRO A 168 9.02 -34.51 -3.51
C PRO A 168 8.13 -33.58 -4.32
N GLY A 169 8.13 -33.73 -5.66
CA GLY A 169 7.27 -32.93 -6.54
C GLY A 169 7.65 -31.45 -6.62
N TYR A 170 8.86 -31.09 -6.20
CA TYR A 170 9.36 -29.71 -6.16
C TYR A 170 9.09 -28.90 -7.44
N ASP A 171 9.30 -29.49 -8.62
CA ASP A 171 9.09 -28.81 -9.90
C ASP A 171 7.62 -28.45 -10.18
N ARG A 172 6.66 -29.05 -9.46
CA ARG A 172 5.23 -28.74 -9.56
C ARG A 172 4.79 -27.66 -8.57
N LEU A 173 5.62 -27.31 -7.59
CA LEU A 173 5.33 -26.25 -6.64
C LEU A 173 5.41 -24.90 -7.35
N ASP A 174 4.52 -23.98 -6.98
CA ASP A 174 4.48 -22.61 -7.46
C ASP A 174 5.55 -21.76 -6.79
N ASN A 175 6.12 -20.82 -7.52
CA ASN A 175 7.12 -19.87 -7.04
C ASN A 175 6.73 -18.42 -7.37
N THR A 176 5.45 -18.17 -7.66
CA THR A 176 4.96 -16.86 -8.06
C THR A 176 4.67 -16.00 -6.82
N SER A 177 5.54 -15.02 -6.58
CA SER A 177 5.27 -13.90 -5.69
C SER A 177 4.24 -12.97 -6.32
N THR A 178 3.44 -12.31 -5.50
CA THR A 178 2.47 -11.30 -5.94
C THR A 178 2.71 -9.97 -5.24
N PHE A 179 2.60 -8.89 -6.00
CA PHE A 179 2.53 -7.51 -5.53
C PHE A 179 1.08 -7.02 -5.46
N ASP A 180 0.13 -7.86 -5.83
CA ASP A 180 -1.30 -7.59 -5.70
C ASP A 180 -1.71 -7.45 -4.23
N ASP A 181 -2.68 -6.57 -3.97
CA ASP A 181 -3.21 -6.28 -2.64
C ASP A 181 -2.14 -6.05 -1.57
N ASP A 182 -1.05 -5.35 -1.91
CA ASP A 182 0.02 -5.00 -0.97
C ASP A 182 0.66 -6.23 -0.28
N THR A 183 0.59 -7.42 -0.90
CA THR A 183 0.99 -8.69 -0.28
C THR A 183 2.47 -8.75 0.05
N THR A 184 3.35 -8.61 -0.95
CA THR A 184 4.81 -8.65 -0.72
C THR A 184 5.30 -7.38 -0.04
N GLN A 185 4.68 -6.25 -0.36
CA GLN A 185 5.05 -4.92 0.09
C GLN A 185 4.76 -4.73 1.58
N SER A 186 3.58 -5.08 2.08
CA SER A 186 3.24 -5.00 3.50
C SER A 186 4.12 -5.88 4.38
N VAL A 187 4.42 -7.11 3.93
CA VAL A 187 5.35 -8.00 4.64
C VAL A 187 6.72 -7.37 4.74
N THR A 188 7.24 -6.83 3.64
CA THR A 188 8.56 -6.21 3.62
C THR A 188 8.62 -5.03 4.59
N ARG A 189 7.63 -4.12 4.54
CA ARG A 189 7.57 -2.97 5.47
C ARG A 189 7.44 -3.41 6.92
N PHE A 190 6.66 -4.45 7.21
CA PHE A 190 6.54 -4.99 8.57
C PHE A 190 7.85 -5.60 9.07
N LEU A 191 8.55 -6.39 8.24
CA LEU A 191 9.86 -6.95 8.59
C LEU A 191 10.88 -5.83 8.86
N MET A 192 10.89 -4.79 8.03
CA MET A 192 11.74 -3.60 8.26
C MET A 192 11.42 -2.88 9.57
N ALA A 193 10.13 -2.82 9.95
CA ALA A 193 9.72 -2.21 11.20
C ALA A 193 10.21 -3.01 12.42
N VAL A 194 10.10 -4.34 12.37
CA VAL A 194 10.61 -5.23 13.45
C VAL A 194 12.12 -5.17 13.56
N ASP A 195 12.83 -5.09 12.43
CA ASP A 195 14.29 -5.00 12.34
C ASP A 195 14.89 -3.82 13.15
N GLN A 196 14.13 -2.74 13.33
CA GLN A 196 14.57 -1.60 14.14
C GLN A 196 14.72 -1.92 15.64
N TYR A 197 14.17 -3.05 16.10
CA TYR A 197 14.11 -3.43 17.51
C TYR A 197 14.89 -4.70 17.84
N VAL A 198 15.31 -5.48 16.84
CA VAL A 198 15.98 -6.77 17.04
C VAL A 198 17.11 -6.96 16.06
N ASP A 199 18.18 -7.61 16.51
CA ASP A 199 19.26 -8.13 15.65
C ASP A 199 18.96 -9.61 15.37
N ASP A 200 18.26 -9.90 14.27
CA ASP A 200 17.82 -11.25 13.93
C ASP A 200 18.20 -11.63 12.48
N PRO A 201 19.18 -12.54 12.29
CA PRO A 201 19.67 -12.88 10.95
C PRO A 201 18.63 -13.56 10.06
N ARG A 202 17.50 -14.03 10.63
CA ARG A 202 16.38 -14.57 9.84
C ARG A 202 15.60 -13.44 9.17
N ILE A 203 15.45 -12.31 9.86
CA ILE A 203 14.77 -11.12 9.35
C ILE A 203 15.66 -10.45 8.30
N ASP A 204 16.95 -10.27 8.59
CA ASP A 204 17.95 -9.77 7.63
C ASP A 204 17.90 -10.55 6.31
N ALA A 205 18.02 -11.87 6.39
CA ALA A 205 18.04 -12.72 5.21
C ALA A 205 16.71 -12.70 4.44
N ALA A 206 15.58 -12.47 5.13
CA ALA A 206 14.28 -12.32 4.47
C ALA A 206 14.17 -10.96 3.76
N LEU A 207 14.66 -9.89 4.37
CA LEU A 207 14.72 -8.56 3.77
C LEU A 207 15.62 -8.53 2.53
N ASP A 208 16.80 -9.15 2.59
CA ASP A 208 17.70 -9.26 1.45
C ASP A 208 17.01 -9.91 0.23
N ARG A 209 16.30 -11.02 0.45
CA ARG A 209 15.53 -11.70 -0.61
C ARG A 209 14.37 -10.85 -1.12
N ALA A 210 13.69 -10.12 -0.23
CA ALA A 210 12.60 -9.24 -0.61
C ALA A 210 13.11 -8.09 -1.50
N PHE A 211 14.15 -7.36 -1.08
CA PHE A 211 14.73 -6.28 -1.87
C PHE A 211 15.24 -6.77 -3.23
N ALA A 212 15.88 -7.94 -3.28
CA ALA A 212 16.27 -8.58 -4.53
C ALA A 212 15.06 -8.88 -5.43
N CYS A 213 13.93 -9.34 -4.86
CA CYS A 213 12.68 -9.56 -5.59
C CYS A 213 12.14 -8.26 -6.20
N PHE A 214 12.01 -7.18 -5.42
CA PHE A 214 11.56 -5.89 -5.94
C PHE A 214 12.43 -5.39 -7.10
N LEU A 215 13.76 -5.42 -6.92
CA LEU A 215 14.70 -4.91 -7.92
C LEU A 215 14.69 -5.75 -9.20
N ALA A 216 14.58 -7.07 -9.07
CA ALA A 216 14.54 -8.01 -10.20
C ALA A 216 13.19 -8.01 -10.94
N ALA A 217 12.09 -7.78 -10.22
CA ALA A 217 10.75 -7.71 -10.81
C ALA A 217 10.52 -6.40 -11.59
N GLN A 218 11.18 -5.31 -11.21
CA GLN A 218 11.00 -4.02 -11.87
C GLN A 218 11.52 -4.08 -13.31
N TYR A 219 10.68 -3.68 -14.26
CA TYR A 219 11.03 -3.64 -15.68
C TYR A 219 12.24 -2.72 -15.94
N ARG A 220 13.08 -3.11 -16.90
CA ARG A 220 14.23 -2.34 -17.39
C ARG A 220 14.15 -2.19 -18.91
N GLY A 221 14.20 -0.94 -19.37
CA GLY A 221 14.15 -0.57 -20.79
C GLY A 221 12.76 -0.65 -21.44
N GLY A 222 12.67 -0.12 -22.65
CA GLY A 222 11.42 -0.06 -23.41
C GLY A 222 10.34 0.79 -22.75
N VAL A 223 9.10 0.67 -23.24
CA VAL A 223 7.97 1.48 -22.74
C VAL A 223 7.58 1.18 -21.30
N TRP A 224 7.85 -0.04 -20.83
CA TRP A 224 7.57 -0.49 -19.46
C TRP A 224 8.66 -0.12 -18.45
N ASP A 225 9.76 0.52 -18.86
CA ASP A 225 10.87 0.86 -17.96
C ASP A 225 10.39 1.56 -16.68
N GLY A 226 10.82 1.02 -15.53
CA GLY A 226 10.45 1.53 -14.20
C GLY A 226 9.15 0.98 -13.60
N ALA A 227 8.29 0.33 -14.38
CA ALA A 227 7.07 -0.29 -13.85
C ALA A 227 7.33 -1.59 -13.08
N TRP A 228 6.38 -1.99 -12.23
CA TRP A 228 6.30 -3.33 -11.66
C TRP A 228 5.13 -4.13 -12.24
N PRO A 229 5.30 -5.45 -12.42
CA PRO A 229 4.21 -6.37 -12.72
C PRO A 229 3.33 -6.62 -11.48
N GLN A 230 2.16 -7.21 -11.68
CA GLN A 230 1.38 -7.77 -10.55
C GLN A 230 2.06 -9.01 -9.95
N GLN A 231 2.70 -9.85 -10.78
CA GLN A 231 3.28 -11.13 -10.38
C GLN A 231 4.75 -11.28 -10.80
N TYR A 232 5.54 -11.94 -9.96
CA TYR A 232 6.95 -12.23 -10.21
C TYR A 232 7.36 -13.64 -9.72
N PRO A 233 8.08 -14.47 -10.51
CA PRO A 233 8.53 -14.24 -11.88
C PRO A 233 7.37 -14.02 -12.84
N LEU A 234 7.64 -13.38 -13.98
CA LEU A 234 6.59 -13.01 -14.92
C LEU A 234 5.87 -14.25 -15.45
N PRO A 235 4.53 -14.32 -15.37
CA PRO A 235 3.80 -15.38 -16.03
C PRO A 235 3.95 -15.26 -17.56
N ALA A 236 3.90 -16.40 -18.24
CA ALA A 236 4.08 -16.46 -19.70
C ALA A 236 2.97 -15.70 -20.45
N THR A 237 1.76 -15.71 -19.91
CA THR A 237 0.56 -15.08 -20.47
C THR A 237 -0.30 -14.49 -19.35
N GLY A 238 -1.33 -13.73 -19.73
CA GLY A 238 -2.27 -13.12 -18.79
C GLY A 238 -1.82 -11.75 -18.27
N TYR A 239 -2.71 -11.07 -17.56
CA TYR A 239 -2.49 -9.71 -17.08
C TYR A 239 -1.51 -9.62 -15.92
N GLY A 240 -1.24 -10.73 -15.21
CA GLY A 240 -0.33 -10.74 -14.06
C GLY A 240 1.10 -10.27 -14.37
N ARG A 241 1.50 -10.29 -15.64
CA ARG A 241 2.79 -9.74 -16.10
C ARG A 241 2.76 -8.24 -16.38
N LEU A 242 1.60 -7.62 -16.60
CA LEU A 242 1.56 -6.25 -17.09
C LEU A 242 1.99 -5.25 -16.00
N PRO A 243 2.53 -4.07 -16.36
CA PRO A 243 2.56 -2.91 -15.48
C PRO A 243 1.21 -2.65 -14.82
N THR A 244 1.16 -2.72 -13.49
CA THR A 244 -0.12 -2.75 -12.75
C THR A 244 -0.24 -1.62 -11.72
N TYR A 245 -1.25 -0.78 -11.91
CA TYR A 245 -1.72 0.17 -10.90
C TYR A 245 -2.77 -0.44 -9.98
N ASN A 246 -3.54 -1.42 -10.49
CA ASN A 246 -4.64 -2.08 -9.77
C ASN A 246 -4.26 -2.39 -8.32
N ASP A 247 -5.16 -2.03 -7.41
CA ASP A 247 -5.02 -2.22 -5.96
C ASP A 247 -3.71 -1.61 -5.42
N ASN A 248 -3.32 -0.46 -5.98
CA ASN A 248 -2.11 0.29 -5.64
C ASN A 248 -0.78 -0.47 -5.82
N THR A 249 -0.76 -1.58 -6.58
CA THR A 249 0.40 -2.47 -6.75
C THR A 249 1.74 -1.73 -6.89
N MET A 250 1.89 -0.86 -7.90
CA MET A 250 3.11 -0.07 -8.10
C MET A 250 3.32 1.02 -7.04
N SER A 251 2.24 1.63 -6.54
CA SER A 251 2.33 2.67 -5.51
C SER A 251 2.91 2.12 -4.22
N ASP A 252 2.53 0.90 -3.83
CA ASP A 252 3.03 0.26 -2.63
C ASP A 252 4.45 -0.29 -2.81
N CYS A 253 4.84 -0.67 -4.04
CA CYS A 253 6.26 -0.90 -4.36
C CYS A 253 7.08 0.38 -4.16
N VAL A 254 6.61 1.52 -4.67
CA VAL A 254 7.29 2.82 -4.48
C VAL A 254 7.43 3.16 -3.00
N ARG A 255 6.35 3.09 -2.22
CA ARG A 255 6.39 3.39 -0.77
C ARG A 255 7.35 2.46 -0.02
N THR A 256 7.36 1.17 -0.37
CA THR A 256 8.25 0.17 0.25
C THR A 256 9.71 0.45 -0.06
N MET A 257 10.05 0.67 -1.33
CA MET A 257 11.43 0.95 -1.74
C MET A 257 11.93 2.30 -1.22
N LEU A 258 11.05 3.31 -1.13
CA LEU A 258 11.39 4.59 -0.50
C LEU A 258 11.69 4.41 0.99
N ALA A 259 10.83 3.70 1.72
CA ALA A 259 11.08 3.39 3.13
C ALA A 259 12.39 2.60 3.32
N ALA A 260 12.67 1.65 2.43
CA ALA A 260 13.92 0.87 2.45
C ALA A 260 15.14 1.75 2.19
N TYR A 261 15.06 2.72 1.27
CA TYR A 261 16.12 3.70 1.08
C TYR A 261 16.31 4.57 2.34
N GLN A 262 15.23 5.07 2.93
CA GLN A 262 15.30 5.92 4.12
C GLN A 262 15.90 5.19 5.33
N GLN A 263 15.62 3.88 5.48
CA GLN A 263 16.13 3.07 6.59
C GLN A 263 17.56 2.55 6.35
N TYR A 264 17.86 2.03 5.15
CA TYR A 264 19.13 1.31 4.89
C TYR A 264 20.11 2.06 3.97
N GLY A 265 19.69 3.16 3.34
CA GLY A 265 20.57 4.04 2.55
C GLY A 265 21.04 3.48 1.20
N GLN A 266 20.56 2.31 0.77
CA GLN A 266 20.97 1.70 -0.50
C GLN A 266 20.38 2.46 -1.70
N ARG A 267 21.24 3.03 -2.55
CA ARG A 267 20.83 3.89 -3.67
C ARG A 267 19.93 3.21 -4.70
N ASP A 268 20.13 1.91 -4.96
CA ASP A 268 19.32 1.15 -5.91
C ASP A 268 17.82 1.21 -5.57
N HIS A 269 17.48 1.35 -4.28
CA HIS A 269 16.10 1.50 -3.83
C HIS A 269 15.52 2.86 -4.25
N LEU A 270 16.26 3.96 -4.06
CA LEU A 270 15.84 5.29 -4.52
C LEU A 270 15.76 5.35 -6.04
N ASP A 271 16.74 4.77 -6.74
CA ASP A 271 16.73 4.75 -8.20
C ASP A 271 15.52 3.97 -8.74
N ALA A 272 15.11 2.89 -8.05
CA ALA A 272 13.88 2.17 -8.38
C ALA A 272 12.63 3.02 -8.20
N VAL A 273 12.55 3.79 -7.12
CA VAL A 273 11.46 4.77 -6.90
C VAL A 273 11.40 5.77 -8.05
N GLN A 274 12.53 6.42 -8.35
CA GLN A 274 12.58 7.47 -9.38
C GLN A 274 12.20 6.96 -10.76
N ARG A 275 12.68 5.77 -11.17
CA ARG A 275 12.28 5.14 -12.44
C ARG A 275 10.78 4.88 -12.52
N CYS A 276 10.17 4.44 -11.43
CA CYS A 276 8.74 4.20 -11.39
C CYS A 276 7.95 5.51 -11.51
N LEU A 277 8.39 6.59 -10.86
CA LEU A 277 7.73 7.89 -10.98
C LEU A 277 7.82 8.46 -12.41
N GLU A 278 8.89 8.19 -13.14
CA GLU A 278 8.95 8.49 -14.58
C GLU A 278 7.95 7.64 -15.39
N PHE A 279 7.68 6.39 -15.00
CA PHE A 279 6.60 5.59 -15.59
C PHE A 279 5.21 6.19 -15.29
N TYR A 280 4.95 6.67 -14.07
CA TYR A 280 3.69 7.35 -13.71
C TYR A 280 3.43 8.55 -14.63
N LEU A 281 4.44 9.41 -14.81
CA LEU A 281 4.33 10.58 -15.67
C LEU A 281 4.13 10.20 -17.14
N ARG A 282 4.87 9.21 -17.64
CA ARG A 282 4.81 8.76 -19.04
C ARG A 282 3.52 8.02 -19.40
N SER A 283 2.92 7.30 -18.45
CA SER A 283 1.71 6.49 -18.69
C SER A 283 0.39 7.22 -18.47
N GLN A 284 0.42 8.46 -17.95
CA GLN A 284 -0.79 9.27 -17.84
C GLN A 284 -1.39 9.48 -19.23
N LEU A 285 -2.69 9.22 -19.36
CA LEU A 285 -3.38 9.44 -20.63
C LEU A 285 -3.44 10.93 -20.97
N PRO A 286 -3.54 11.30 -22.26
CA PRO A 286 -3.64 12.70 -22.64
C PRO A 286 -4.99 13.31 -22.24
N ALA A 287 -5.04 14.65 -22.17
CA ALA A 287 -6.30 15.37 -22.08
C ALA A 287 -7.22 15.03 -23.28
N PRO A 288 -8.55 14.99 -23.09
CA PRO A 288 -9.30 15.40 -21.91
C PRO A 288 -9.51 14.29 -20.85
N GLN A 289 -8.88 13.13 -20.97
CA GLN A 289 -9.06 12.00 -20.04
C GLN A 289 -7.74 11.65 -19.32
N ALA A 290 -7.16 12.63 -18.62
CA ALA A 290 -5.83 12.51 -18.04
C ALA A 290 -5.75 11.67 -16.75
N GLY A 291 -6.48 10.57 -16.69
CA GLY A 291 -6.32 9.54 -15.67
C GLY A 291 -5.38 8.43 -16.12
N TRP A 292 -5.45 7.31 -15.42
CA TRP A 292 -4.73 6.08 -15.71
C TRP A 292 -5.70 4.89 -15.81
N ALA A 293 -5.27 3.84 -16.52
CA ALA A 293 -5.91 2.54 -16.50
C ALA A 293 -5.42 1.68 -15.32
N GLN A 294 -6.11 0.57 -15.02
CA GLN A 294 -5.65 -0.41 -14.04
C GLN A 294 -4.30 -1.03 -14.40
N GLN A 295 -4.05 -1.29 -15.69
CA GLN A 295 -2.80 -1.82 -16.20
C GLN A 295 -2.55 -1.40 -17.65
N TYR A 296 -1.30 -1.53 -18.07
CA TYR A 296 -0.85 -1.14 -19.40
C TYR A 296 -0.15 -2.29 -20.11
N ASP A 297 -0.43 -2.43 -21.41
CA ASP A 297 0.33 -3.28 -22.31
C ASP A 297 1.11 -2.39 -23.29
N LYS A 298 1.87 -3.01 -24.17
CA LYS A 298 2.59 -2.33 -25.25
C LYS A 298 1.94 -2.62 -26.60
N GLU A 299 2.04 -1.65 -27.50
CA GLU A 299 1.63 -1.80 -28.90
C GLU A 299 2.66 -1.18 -29.82
N PRO A 300 2.71 -1.55 -31.12
CA PRO A 300 3.58 -0.90 -32.06
C PRO A 300 3.30 0.60 -32.13
N ALA A 301 4.36 1.41 -32.12
CA ALA A 301 4.22 2.85 -32.25
C ALA A 301 3.49 3.21 -33.56
N PRO A 302 2.57 4.18 -33.53
CA PRO A 302 1.92 4.66 -34.75
C PRO A 302 2.99 5.18 -35.71
N ARG A 303 2.94 4.78 -36.99
CA ARG A 303 3.89 5.27 -38.00
C ARG A 303 3.77 6.79 -38.10
N ALA A 304 4.81 7.50 -37.66
CA ALA A 304 4.87 8.95 -37.79
C ALA A 304 4.73 9.36 -39.26
N THR A 305 3.85 10.32 -39.54
CA THR A 305 3.90 11.04 -40.81
C THR A 305 5.02 12.07 -40.74
N ALA A 306 5.59 12.49 -41.87
CA ALA A 306 6.71 13.44 -41.89
C ALA A 306 6.43 14.76 -41.14
N ALA A 307 5.15 15.11 -40.91
CA ALA A 307 4.73 16.28 -40.15
C ALA A 307 4.76 16.09 -38.63
N THR A 308 4.57 14.88 -38.10
CA THR A 308 4.54 14.62 -36.65
C THR A 308 5.95 14.44 -36.07
N ALA A 309 6.88 13.88 -36.85
CA ALA A 309 8.27 13.68 -36.44
C ALA A 309 9.02 15.01 -36.14
N ALA A 310 8.65 16.11 -36.80
CA ALA A 310 9.26 17.42 -36.58
C ALA A 310 8.81 18.11 -35.29
N VAL A 311 7.61 17.78 -34.80
CA VAL A 311 7.05 18.31 -33.56
C VAL A 311 7.54 17.51 -32.34
N GLU A 312 7.68 16.20 -32.48
CA GLU A 312 8.21 15.32 -31.41
C GLU A 312 9.70 15.55 -31.12
N ALA A 313 10.50 15.87 -32.15
CA ALA A 313 11.91 16.21 -31.99
C ALA A 313 12.16 17.51 -31.19
N ALA A 314 11.16 18.39 -31.10
CA ALA A 314 11.28 19.67 -30.40
C ALA A 314 10.83 19.60 -28.93
N ALA A 315 10.25 18.48 -28.46
CA ALA A 315 9.50 18.41 -27.21
C ALA A 315 10.05 17.45 -26.13
N SER A 316 11.13 16.69 -26.37
CA SER A 316 11.46 15.54 -25.51
C SER A 316 12.83 15.58 -24.83
N ALA A 317 12.83 15.46 -23.49
CA ALA A 317 13.96 14.99 -22.66
C ALA A 317 13.84 13.47 -22.35
N ALA A 318 12.95 12.76 -23.03
CA ALA A 318 12.72 11.32 -22.85
C ALA A 318 13.74 10.49 -23.66
N PRO A 319 14.03 9.23 -23.24
CA PRO A 319 14.79 8.30 -24.06
C PRO A 319 14.21 8.23 -25.49
N GLY A 320 15.09 8.09 -26.48
CA GLY A 320 14.76 8.16 -27.91
C GLY A 320 13.58 7.26 -28.33
N PRO A 321 13.00 7.50 -29.52
CA PRO A 321 11.77 6.86 -29.94
C PRO A 321 11.88 5.34 -29.87
N THR A 322 11.02 4.72 -29.06
CA THR A 322 10.83 3.27 -29.03
C THR A 322 9.87 2.86 -30.14
N ASP A 323 10.06 1.69 -30.74
CA ASP A 323 9.13 1.11 -31.72
C ASP A 323 7.76 0.71 -31.11
N GLU A 324 7.57 0.98 -29.82
CA GLU A 324 6.41 0.61 -29.03
C GLU A 324 5.86 1.85 -28.29
N THR A 325 4.56 1.86 -28.01
CA THR A 325 3.86 2.81 -27.14
C THR A 325 3.05 2.08 -26.07
N LEU A 326 2.68 2.79 -25.00
CA LEU A 326 1.81 2.25 -23.95
C LEU A 326 0.35 2.29 -24.39
N LYS A 327 -0.40 1.22 -24.11
CA LYS A 327 -1.86 1.16 -24.25
C LYS A 327 -2.51 0.65 -22.96
N PRO A 328 -3.66 1.21 -22.54
CA PRO A 328 -4.51 0.58 -21.53
C PRO A 328 -4.84 -0.86 -21.89
N ALA A 329 -4.81 -1.76 -20.90
CA ALA A 329 -5.05 -3.18 -21.10
C ALA A 329 -6.17 -3.72 -20.19
N PRO A 330 -6.96 -4.71 -20.66
CA PRO A 330 -7.95 -5.36 -19.81
C PRO A 330 -7.28 -6.33 -18.82
N ALA A 331 -8.00 -6.67 -17.75
CA ALA A 331 -7.63 -7.73 -16.82
C ALA A 331 -8.71 -8.82 -16.80
N ARG A 332 -9.50 -8.91 -15.72
CA ARG A 332 -10.61 -9.87 -15.61
C ARG A 332 -11.71 -9.53 -16.63
N LYS A 333 -12.66 -10.47 -16.85
CA LYS A 333 -13.75 -10.32 -17.83
C LYS A 333 -14.58 -9.02 -17.66
N PHE A 334 -14.62 -8.49 -16.44
CA PHE A 334 -15.35 -7.27 -16.05
C PHE A 334 -14.42 -6.06 -15.80
N GLU A 335 -13.17 -6.14 -16.26
CA GLU A 335 -12.15 -5.08 -16.14
C GLU A 335 -11.60 -4.75 -17.52
N PRO A 336 -12.28 -3.87 -18.27
CA PRO A 336 -11.93 -3.54 -19.64
C PRO A 336 -10.70 -2.61 -19.69
N ALA A 337 -10.10 -2.48 -20.87
CA ALA A 337 -9.17 -1.38 -21.14
C ALA A 337 -9.93 -0.05 -21.07
N ALA A 338 -9.73 0.70 -19.99
CA ALA A 338 -10.49 1.91 -19.67
C ALA A 338 -9.68 2.83 -18.76
N VAL A 339 -10.06 4.10 -18.69
CA VAL A 339 -9.60 4.98 -17.60
C VAL A 339 -10.31 4.54 -16.32
N THR A 340 -9.57 4.38 -15.22
CA THR A 340 -10.09 3.87 -13.96
C THR A 340 -10.06 4.95 -12.89
N ALA A 341 -11.23 5.29 -12.34
CA ALA A 341 -11.35 6.35 -11.34
C ALA A 341 -10.67 6.00 -10.02
N GLY A 342 -10.77 4.75 -9.56
CA GLY A 342 -10.15 4.35 -8.30
C GLY A 342 -8.63 4.31 -8.37
N GLU A 343 -8.06 3.65 -9.39
CA GLU A 343 -6.60 3.59 -9.54
C GLU A 343 -5.98 4.96 -9.82
N SER A 344 -6.68 5.79 -10.60
CA SER A 344 -6.24 7.18 -10.78
C SER A 344 -6.19 7.91 -9.43
N SER A 345 -7.15 7.70 -8.53
CA SER A 345 -7.21 8.38 -7.23
C SER A 345 -6.03 7.97 -6.34
N GLY A 346 -5.70 6.68 -6.31
CA GLY A 346 -4.49 6.17 -5.66
C GLY A 346 -3.21 6.75 -6.25
N ASN A 347 -3.14 6.93 -7.57
CA ASN A 347 -2.01 7.57 -8.23
C ASN A 347 -1.90 9.06 -7.87
N LEU A 348 -3.01 9.78 -7.72
CA LEU A 348 -3.01 11.17 -7.24
C LEU A 348 -2.39 11.24 -5.84
N GLN A 349 -2.82 10.34 -4.94
CA GLN A 349 -2.28 10.27 -3.59
C GLN A 349 -0.76 10.08 -3.60
N LEU A 350 -0.27 9.08 -4.35
CA LEU A 350 1.18 8.83 -4.45
C LEU A 350 1.93 10.03 -5.02
N LEU A 351 1.45 10.62 -6.13
CA LEU A 351 2.13 11.75 -6.77
C LEU A 351 2.18 12.98 -5.85
N MET A 352 1.13 13.23 -5.06
CA MET A 352 1.16 14.27 -4.03
C MET A 352 2.13 13.95 -2.89
N ASP A 353 2.18 12.69 -2.42
CA ASP A 353 3.18 12.25 -1.44
C ASP A 353 4.61 12.50 -1.97
N MET A 354 4.86 12.14 -3.23
CA MET A 354 6.17 12.30 -3.86
C MET A 354 6.51 13.76 -4.19
N TYR A 355 5.52 14.62 -4.41
CA TYR A 355 5.73 16.07 -4.48
C TYR A 355 6.21 16.61 -3.13
N VAL A 356 5.58 16.19 -2.03
CA VAL A 356 6.02 16.58 -0.68
C VAL A 356 7.43 16.07 -0.40
N GLU A 357 7.75 14.83 -0.80
CA GLU A 357 9.07 14.22 -0.57
C GLU A 357 10.18 14.83 -1.44
N PHE A 358 9.96 15.02 -2.75
CA PHE A 358 11.00 15.38 -3.71
C PHE A 358 10.90 16.81 -4.25
N GLY A 359 9.72 17.43 -4.18
CA GLY A 359 9.49 18.79 -4.67
C GLY A 359 9.47 18.93 -6.20
N ASP A 360 9.32 17.84 -6.95
CA ASP A 360 9.23 17.90 -8.41
C ASP A 360 7.82 18.38 -8.84
N PRO A 361 7.69 19.59 -9.43
CA PRO A 361 6.40 20.15 -9.79
C PRO A 361 5.65 19.32 -10.85
N ARG A 362 6.35 18.48 -11.63
CA ARG A 362 5.72 17.61 -12.64
C ARG A 362 4.66 16.69 -12.03
N TYR A 363 4.84 16.30 -10.77
CA TYR A 363 3.89 15.46 -10.04
C TYR A 363 2.57 16.20 -9.78
N LEU A 364 2.62 17.44 -9.28
CA LEU A 364 1.41 18.25 -9.10
C LEU A 364 0.75 18.63 -10.42
N ASP A 365 1.53 18.91 -11.46
CA ASP A 365 0.98 19.18 -12.79
C ASP A 365 0.19 17.98 -13.32
N ALA A 366 0.70 16.75 -13.12
CA ALA A 366 -0.02 15.52 -13.46
C ALA A 366 -1.31 15.35 -12.65
N VAL A 367 -1.27 15.60 -11.33
CA VAL A 367 -2.44 15.59 -10.45
C VAL A 367 -3.50 16.58 -10.91
N GLY A 368 -3.11 17.81 -11.24
CA GLY A 368 -4.02 18.86 -11.71
C GLY A 368 -4.78 18.48 -12.97
N ARG A 369 -4.08 17.90 -13.97
CA ARG A 369 -4.74 17.40 -15.20
C ARG A 369 -5.77 16.31 -14.93
N ALA A 370 -5.47 15.41 -13.99
CA ALA A 370 -6.40 14.35 -13.60
C ALA A 370 -7.61 14.91 -12.82
N ILE A 371 -7.41 15.89 -11.94
CA ILE A 371 -8.50 16.58 -11.22
C ILE A 371 -9.45 17.28 -12.19
N ASP A 372 -8.92 17.91 -13.24
CA ASP A 372 -9.76 18.50 -14.28
C ASP A 372 -10.62 17.44 -14.97
N TRP A 373 -10.07 16.23 -15.21
CA TRP A 373 -10.86 15.10 -15.68
C TRP A 373 -11.92 14.66 -14.67
N TYR A 374 -11.59 14.46 -13.39
CA TYR A 374 -12.55 14.06 -12.36
C TYR A 374 -13.74 15.01 -12.25
N ARG A 375 -13.50 16.33 -12.31
CA ARG A 375 -14.56 17.35 -12.25
C ARG A 375 -15.57 17.19 -13.39
N ARG A 376 -15.13 16.77 -14.59
CA ARG A 376 -16.01 16.49 -15.74
C ARG A 376 -16.58 15.08 -15.74
N ALA A 377 -15.86 14.11 -15.19
CA ALA A 377 -16.22 12.69 -15.24
C ALA A 377 -17.24 12.30 -14.16
N ARG A 378 -17.46 13.15 -13.16
CA ARG A 378 -18.42 12.94 -12.08
C ARG A 378 -19.81 12.60 -12.61
N ILE A 379 -20.39 11.50 -12.11
CA ILE A 379 -21.70 10.98 -12.58
C ILE A 379 -22.86 11.29 -11.62
N GLY A 380 -22.57 11.71 -10.38
CA GLY A 380 -23.62 12.00 -9.39
C GLY A 380 -23.08 12.42 -8.03
N GLY A 381 -23.90 12.26 -6.98
CA GLY A 381 -23.59 12.61 -5.59
C GLY A 381 -23.95 14.05 -5.18
N THR A 382 -23.45 14.52 -4.04
CA THR A 382 -23.59 15.92 -3.53
C THR A 382 -22.30 16.71 -3.73
N PRO A 383 -22.31 18.05 -3.76
CA PRO A 383 -21.07 18.83 -3.94
C PRO A 383 -19.90 18.37 -3.06
N GLU A 384 -20.17 17.92 -1.83
CA GLU A 384 -19.21 17.43 -0.84
C GLU A 384 -18.87 15.94 -0.95
N HIS A 385 -19.72 15.17 -1.64
CA HIS A 385 -19.56 13.73 -1.85
C HIS A 385 -19.90 13.35 -3.29
N GLY A 386 -18.91 13.42 -4.17
CA GLY A 386 -19.02 13.00 -5.55
C GLY A 386 -19.08 11.49 -5.73
N ILE A 387 -19.70 11.09 -6.85
CA ILE A 387 -19.74 9.71 -7.32
C ILE A 387 -19.15 9.67 -8.72
N TRP A 388 -18.26 8.70 -8.95
CA TRP A 388 -17.65 8.39 -10.24
C TRP A 388 -17.93 6.93 -10.58
N ALA A 389 -17.99 6.63 -11.88
CA ALA A 389 -17.94 5.25 -12.33
C ALA A 389 -16.52 4.70 -12.10
N ARG A 390 -16.40 3.40 -11.89
CA ARG A 390 -15.08 2.75 -11.77
C ARG A 390 -14.32 2.85 -13.08
N PHE A 391 -15.00 2.65 -14.22
CA PHE A 391 -14.42 2.58 -15.55
C PHE A 391 -15.06 3.61 -16.51
N TYR A 392 -14.21 4.26 -17.30
CA TYR A 392 -14.63 5.18 -18.36
C TYR A 392 -14.03 4.75 -19.70
N GLU A 393 -14.88 4.66 -20.71
CA GLU A 393 -14.50 4.33 -22.08
C GLU A 393 -13.47 5.33 -22.63
N LEU A 394 -12.44 4.79 -23.27
CA LEU A 394 -11.37 5.57 -23.88
C LEU A 394 -11.93 6.43 -25.02
N GLY A 395 -11.57 7.71 -25.04
CA GLY A 395 -11.96 8.68 -26.06
C GLY A 395 -13.34 9.32 -25.84
N THR A 396 -14.32 8.60 -25.30
CA THR A 396 -15.71 9.11 -25.14
C THR A 396 -16.04 9.60 -23.75
N ASN A 397 -15.30 9.14 -22.73
CA ASN A 397 -15.57 9.39 -21.31
C ASN A 397 -16.93 8.86 -20.83
N ARG A 398 -17.46 7.85 -21.53
CA ARG A 398 -18.71 7.21 -21.14
C ARG A 398 -18.45 6.20 -20.00
N PRO A 399 -19.23 6.22 -18.91
CA PRO A 399 -19.19 5.18 -17.89
C PRO A 399 -19.40 3.77 -18.47
N LEU A 400 -18.58 2.82 -18.03
CA LEU A 400 -18.69 1.40 -18.38
C LEU A 400 -19.10 0.59 -17.16
N TYR A 401 -20.11 -0.26 -17.34
CA TYR A 401 -20.66 -1.15 -16.33
C TYR A 401 -20.74 -2.57 -16.85
N PHE A 402 -20.93 -3.52 -15.95
CA PHE A 402 -21.14 -4.92 -16.31
C PHE A 402 -22.35 -5.46 -15.58
N THR A 403 -23.11 -6.32 -16.26
CA THR A 403 -24.19 -7.08 -15.64
C THR A 403 -23.64 -8.13 -14.67
N ARG A 404 -24.51 -8.79 -13.89
CA ARG A 404 -24.12 -9.94 -13.04
C ARG A 404 -23.55 -11.12 -13.83
N THR A 405 -23.80 -11.18 -15.13
CA THR A 405 -23.24 -12.20 -16.05
C THR A 405 -22.02 -11.68 -16.84
N TYR A 406 -21.51 -10.51 -16.45
CA TYR A 406 -20.38 -9.82 -17.05
C TYR A 406 -20.59 -9.51 -18.54
N GLN A 407 -21.77 -8.99 -18.88
CA GLN A 407 -22.02 -8.32 -20.16
C GLN A 407 -21.80 -6.82 -20.01
N LEU A 408 -21.04 -6.22 -20.94
CA LEU A 408 -20.79 -4.78 -20.97
C LEU A 408 -22.11 -4.02 -21.20
N VAL A 409 -22.41 -3.09 -20.31
CA VAL A 409 -23.57 -2.21 -20.36
C VAL A 409 -23.17 -0.78 -19.99
N TYR A 410 -24.06 0.18 -20.22
CA TYR A 410 -23.82 1.60 -19.97
C TYR A 410 -24.76 2.19 -18.92
N THR A 411 -25.45 1.32 -18.18
CA THR A 411 -26.35 1.63 -17.07
C THR A 411 -26.00 0.72 -15.90
N ASP A 412 -26.41 1.12 -14.70
CA ASP A 412 -26.13 0.44 -13.43
C ASP A 412 -27.28 -0.46 -12.96
N ASP A 413 -28.17 -0.87 -13.87
CA ASP A 413 -29.42 -1.60 -13.57
C ASP A 413 -29.21 -3.01 -12.99
N ASP A 414 -28.08 -3.68 -13.29
CA ASP A 414 -27.81 -5.08 -12.91
C ASP A 414 -26.34 -5.32 -12.51
N LEU A 415 -25.78 -4.49 -11.63
CA LEU A 415 -24.38 -4.62 -11.23
C LEU A 415 -24.10 -5.89 -10.37
N PRO A 416 -22.91 -6.52 -10.51
CA PRO A 416 -22.38 -7.48 -9.54
C PRO A 416 -22.35 -6.90 -8.12
N VAL A 417 -22.78 -7.70 -7.14
CA VAL A 417 -22.88 -7.27 -5.73
C VAL A 417 -21.54 -7.27 -4.97
N HIS A 418 -20.51 -7.89 -5.53
CA HIS A 418 -19.21 -8.09 -4.90
C HIS A 418 -18.13 -7.14 -5.42
N TYR A 419 -18.47 -6.21 -6.33
CA TYR A 419 -17.52 -5.30 -6.95
C TYR A 419 -18.11 -3.89 -7.03
N SER A 420 -17.33 -2.88 -6.64
CA SER A 420 -17.77 -1.48 -6.68
C SER A 420 -17.55 -0.89 -8.08
N PHE A 421 -18.63 -0.80 -8.87
CA PHE A 421 -18.61 -0.15 -10.18
C PHE A 421 -18.84 1.36 -10.13
N GLN A 422 -19.23 1.90 -8.97
CA GLN A 422 -19.36 3.33 -8.75
C GLN A 422 -19.14 3.68 -7.29
N GLY A 423 -18.58 4.84 -7.03
CA GLY A 423 -18.29 5.30 -5.68
C GLY A 423 -17.48 6.59 -5.66
N ASN A 424 -17.12 7.03 -4.46
CA ASN A 424 -16.27 8.19 -4.26
C ASN A 424 -14.79 7.90 -4.57
N PHE A 425 -14.33 6.68 -4.25
CA PHE A 425 -12.95 6.22 -4.42
C PHE A 425 -11.88 7.17 -3.82
N GLY A 426 -12.24 8.00 -2.84
CA GLY A 426 -11.34 8.99 -2.23
C GLY A 426 -11.06 10.22 -3.10
N VAL A 427 -11.74 10.38 -4.24
CA VAL A 427 -11.47 11.47 -5.20
C VAL A 427 -11.66 12.85 -4.56
N ASP A 428 -12.72 13.04 -3.76
CA ASP A 428 -12.95 14.33 -3.10
C ASP A 428 -11.84 14.67 -2.10
N GLU A 429 -11.29 13.68 -1.42
CA GLU A 429 -10.15 13.87 -0.53
C GLU A 429 -8.91 14.27 -1.31
N GLN A 430 -8.64 13.63 -2.45
CA GLN A 430 -7.49 13.99 -3.28
C GLN A 430 -7.62 15.40 -3.88
N ILE A 431 -8.84 15.83 -4.24
CA ILE A 431 -9.10 17.20 -4.71
C ILE A 431 -8.81 18.21 -3.60
N ARG A 432 -9.35 17.99 -2.39
CA ARG A 432 -9.09 18.87 -1.25
C ARG A 432 -7.61 18.95 -0.92
N ARG A 433 -6.94 17.80 -0.85
CA ARG A 433 -5.51 17.72 -0.57
C ARG A 433 -4.67 18.46 -1.62
N TYR A 434 -5.01 18.33 -2.90
CA TYR A 434 -4.34 19.07 -3.96
C TYR A 434 -4.52 20.59 -3.82
N GLU A 435 -5.73 21.05 -3.51
CA GLU A 435 -6.01 22.47 -3.28
C GLU A 435 -5.24 23.00 -2.07
N GLU A 436 -5.22 22.25 -0.97
CA GLU A 436 -4.43 22.58 0.23
C GLU A 436 -2.93 22.70 -0.07
N ILE A 437 -2.35 21.73 -0.81
CA ILE A 437 -0.93 21.78 -1.21
C ILE A 437 -0.65 23.00 -2.09
N ARG A 438 -1.57 23.37 -3.00
CA ARG A 438 -1.40 24.55 -3.86
C ARG A 438 -1.48 25.87 -3.10
N GLU A 439 -2.31 25.94 -2.07
CA GLU A 439 -2.49 27.14 -1.26
C GLU A 439 -1.36 27.33 -0.24
N ARG A 440 -0.98 26.26 0.45
CA ARG A 440 0.01 26.31 1.54
C ARG A 440 1.44 26.16 1.05
N GLY A 441 1.62 25.55 -0.13
CA GLY A 441 2.91 25.15 -0.63
C GLY A 441 3.29 23.75 -0.17
N ARG A 442 4.55 23.39 -0.39
CA ARG A 442 5.10 22.06 -0.08
C ARG A 442 5.33 21.85 1.43
N GLU A 443 5.67 22.92 2.14
CA GLU A 443 5.90 22.94 3.59
C GLU A 443 4.58 23.12 4.33
#